data_AF-A0A5N5XQM4-F1
#
_entry.id   AF-A0A5N5XQM4-F1
#
_cell.length_a   1.000
_cell.length_b   1.000
_cell.length_c   1.000
_cell.angle_alpha   90.00
_cell.angle_beta   90.00
_cell.angle_gamma   90.00
#
_symmetry.space_group_name_H-M   'P 1'
#
loop_
_entity.id
_entity.type
_entity.pdbx_description
1 polymer ?
#
loop_
_entity_poly.entity_id
_entity_poly.type
_entity_poly.pdbx_seq_one_letter_code
_entity_poly.pdbx_strand_id
1 'polypeptide(L)' 'FLCKNFDHANEIIKYAKNVNNITIVGAGYIGVELAEAFSLQNKKVVLIDAEDRIMSKYLDVEFTKPAQQQFTNHHV' A
#
# COMPACT_ATOMS: atom_id res chain seq x y z
N PHE A 1 7.25 10.45 1.06
CA PHE A 1 6.99 10.72 2.49
C PHE A 1 7.47 9.55 3.32
N LEU A 2 7.85 9.77 4.57
CA LEU A 2 7.98 8.70 5.57
C LEU A 2 6.62 8.45 6.23
N CYS A 3 6.39 7.29 6.84
CA CYS A 3 5.13 6.95 7.51
C CYS A 3 5.42 6.21 8.83
N LYS A 4 5.54 6.95 9.93
CA LYS A 4 5.99 6.36 11.22
C LYS A 4 5.40 7.05 12.46
N ASN A 5 5.37 8.38 12.45
CA ASN A 5 4.95 9.18 13.59
C ASN A 5 3.70 10.01 13.23
N PHE A 6 3.19 10.73 14.23
CA PHE A 6 2.02 11.58 14.13
C PHE A 6 2.17 12.66 13.05
N ASP A 7 3.34 13.30 12.95
CA ASP A 7 3.57 14.38 12.00
C ASP A 7 3.54 13.88 10.56
N HIS A 8 4.20 12.75 10.29
CA HIS A 8 4.15 12.09 8.98
C HIS A 8 2.70 11.79 8.56
N ALA A 9 1.87 11.30 9.48
CA ALA A 9 0.47 11.00 9.18
C ALA A 9 -0.30 12.27 8.78
N ASN A 10 -0.14 13.37 9.52
CA ASN A 10 -0.79 14.64 9.20
C ASN A 10 -0.35 15.22 7.85
N GLU A 11 0.94 15.14 7.53
CA GLU A 11 1.47 15.58 6.24
C GLU A 11 0.89 14.76 5.09
N ILE A 12 0.89 13.43 5.22
CA ILE A 12 0.33 12.51 4.21
C ILE A 12 -1.16 12.81 4.01
N ILE A 13 -1.95 12.91 5.08
CA ILE A 13 -3.39 13.20 5.00
C ILE A 13 -3.65 14.54 4.30
N LYS A 14 -2.87 15.58 4.64
CA LYS A 14 -3.00 16.90 4.02
C LYS A 14 -2.66 16.85 2.53
N TYR A 15 -1.56 16.18 2.17
CA TYR A 15 -1.08 16.11 0.79
C TYR A 15 -1.99 15.24 -0.09
N ALA A 16 -2.44 14.08 0.41
CA ALA A 16 -3.27 13.11 -0.30
C ALA A 16 -4.60 13.68 -0.82
N LYS A 17 -5.12 14.75 -0.20
CA LYS A 17 -6.33 15.45 -0.67
C LYS A 17 -6.17 16.03 -2.08
N ASN A 18 -4.95 16.41 -2.47
CA ASN A 18 -4.68 17.15 -3.70
C ASN A 18 -4.02 16.31 -4.80
N VAL A 19 -3.80 15.01 -4.57
CA VAL A 19 -3.17 14.10 -5.53
C VAL A 19 -4.05 12.89 -5.77
N ASN A 20 -4.03 12.36 -7.01
CA ASN A 20 -4.79 11.16 -7.36
C ASN A 20 -3.92 9.92 -7.57
N ASN A 21 -2.63 10.11 -7.86
CA ASN A 21 -1.70 9.01 -8.07
C ASN A 21 -0.80 8.88 -6.84
N ILE A 22 -0.74 7.68 -6.26
CA ILE A 22 0.03 7.39 -5.05
C ILE A 22 0.89 6.16 -5.33
N THR A 23 2.20 6.29 -5.11
CA THR A 23 3.12 5.16 -5.17
C THR A 23 3.61 4.85 -3.76
N ILE A 24 3.52 3.59 -3.37
CA ILE A 24 3.96 3.08 -2.08
C ILE A 24 5.16 2.17 -2.33
N VAL A 25 6.25 2.42 -1.59
CA VAL A 25 7.50 1.65 -1.69
C VAL A 25 7.64 0.80 -0.43
N GLY A 26 7.62 -0.51 -0.63
CA GLY A 26 7.53 -1.55 0.40
C GLY A 26 6.12 -2.11 0.51
N ALA A 27 5.96 -3.41 0.23
CA ALA A 27 4.78 -4.25 0.38
C ALA A 27 4.84 -5.14 1.64
N GLY A 28 5.48 -4.63 2.70
CA GLY A 28 5.26 -5.11 4.07
C GLY A 28 3.90 -4.64 4.61
N TYR A 29 3.58 -4.97 5.87
CA TYR A 29 2.23 -4.75 6.42
C TYR A 29 1.77 -3.29 6.34
N ILE A 30 2.63 -2.32 6.68
CA ILE A 30 2.34 -0.89 6.59
C ILE A 30 1.99 -0.50 5.15
N GLY A 31 2.78 -0.95 4.19
CA GLY A 31 2.59 -0.57 2.78
C GLY A 31 1.33 -1.15 2.19
N VAL A 32 1.01 -2.40 2.54
CA VAL A 32 -0.22 -3.10 2.14
C VAL A 32 -1.46 -2.39 2.71
N GLU A 33 -1.44 -2.01 3.99
CA GLU A 33 -2.54 -1.25 4.62
C GLU A 33 -2.72 0.13 3.97
N LEU A 34 -1.64 0.86 3.71
CA LEU A 34 -1.72 2.15 3.02
C LEU A 34 -2.26 2.00 1.59
N ALA A 35 -1.84 0.94 0.89
CA ALA A 35 -2.28 0.67 -0.47
C ALA A 35 -3.79 0.44 -0.54
N GLU A 36 -4.31 -0.41 0.36
CA GLU A 36 -5.74 -0.65 0.48
C GLU A 36 -6.48 0.64 0.85
N ALA A 37 -6.02 1.35 1.89
CA ALA A 37 -6.68 2.55 2.39
C ALA A 37 -6.80 3.65 1.33
N PHE A 38 -5.77 3.85 0.50
CA PHE A 38 -5.83 4.83 -0.59
C PHE A 38 -6.63 4.33 -1.79
N SER A 39 -6.61 3.04 -2.09
CA SER A 39 -7.46 2.45 -3.13
C SER A 39 -8.94 2.63 -2.79
N LEU A 40 -9.33 2.41 -1.53
CA LEU A 40 -10.69 2.65 -1.04
C LEU A 40 -11.11 4.13 -1.11
N GLN A 41 -10.15 5.04 -1.15
CA GLN A 41 -10.37 6.47 -1.38
C GLN A 41 -10.38 6.85 -2.88
N ASN A 42 -10.51 5.87 -3.78
CA ASN A 42 -10.51 6.03 -5.23
C ASN A 42 -9.23 6.69 -5.78
N LYS A 43 -8.11 6.52 -5.09
CA LYS A 43 -6.79 6.93 -5.59
C LYS A 43 -6.23 5.83 -6.49
N LYS A 44 -5.48 6.21 -7.51
CA LYS A 44 -4.70 5.28 -8.32
C LYS A 44 -3.42 4.94 -7.56
N VAL A 45 -3.36 3.72 -7.04
CA VAL A 45 -2.26 3.25 -6.21
C VAL A 45 -1.32 2.36 -7.04
N VAL A 46 -0.03 2.49 -6.80
CA VAL A 46 0.98 1.54 -7.27
C VAL A 46 1.78 1.08 -6.06
N LEU A 47 1.79 -0.23 -5.80
CA LEU A 47 2.59 -0.83 -4.74
C LEU A 47 3.85 -1.49 -5.33
N ILE A 48 5.03 -1.12 -4.84
CA ILE A 48 6.32 -1.62 -5.32
C ILE A 48 7.08 -2.24 -4.14
N ASP A 49 7.67 -3.41 -4.33
CA ASP A 49 8.60 -4.03 -3.39
C ASP A 49 9.81 -4.60 -4.15
N ALA A 50 10.90 -4.85 -3.44
CA ALA A 50 12.06 -5.57 -3.95
C ALA A 50 11.84 -7.09 -3.96
N GLU A 51 10.92 -7.59 -3.14
CA GLU A 51 10.54 -8.99 -3.03
C GLU A 51 9.45 -9.37 -4.07
N ASP A 52 9.41 -10.64 -4.46
CA ASP A 52 8.46 -11.16 -5.46
C ASP A 52 7.00 -11.22 -4.98
N ARG A 53 6.77 -11.14 -3.67
CA ARG A 53 5.46 -11.30 -3.03
C ARG A 53 5.22 -10.23 -1.99
N ILE A 54 3.97 -9.77 -1.90
CA ILE A 54 3.53 -8.96 -0.75
C ILE A 54 3.64 -9.76 0.54
N MET A 55 3.89 -9.10 1.67
CA MET A 55 3.93 -9.73 3.00
C MET A 55 4.89 -10.93 3.11
N SER A 56 5.94 -10.97 2.28
CA SER A 56 6.85 -12.12 2.13
C SER A 56 7.50 -12.60 3.44
N LYS A 57 7.72 -11.67 4.39
CA LYS A 57 8.32 -11.93 5.71
C LYS A 57 7.33 -12.40 6.78
N TYR A 58 6.02 -12.32 6.51
CA TYR A 58 4.96 -12.55 7.49
C TYR A 58 4.10 -13.76 7.14
N LEU A 59 3.92 -14.03 5.85
CA LEU A 59 2.94 -15.00 5.37
C LEU A 59 3.52 -15.87 4.25
N ASP A 60 3.15 -17.15 4.29
CA ASP A 60 3.47 -18.11 3.24
C ASP A 60 2.69 -17.82 1.95
N VAL A 61 3.16 -18.42 0.86
CA VAL A 61 2.63 -18.21 -0.49
C VAL A 61 1.12 -18.50 -0.59
N GLU A 62 0.64 -19.47 0.19
CA GLU A 62 -0.77 -19.87 0.23
C GLU A 62 -1.68 -18.72 0.70
N PHE A 63 -1.16 -17.80 1.50
CA PHE A 63 -1.86 -16.61 1.96
C PHE A 63 -1.56 -15.38 1.10
N THR A 64 -0.30 -15.18 0.70
CA THR A 64 0.06 -13.96 -0.05
C THR A 64 -0.46 -13.99 -1.48
N LYS A 65 -0.59 -15.17 -2.10
CA LYS A 65 -1.08 -15.29 -3.48
C LYS A 65 -2.54 -14.85 -3.64
N PRO A 66 -3.51 -15.35 -2.86
CA PRO A 66 -4.89 -14.85 -2.95
C PRO A 66 -4.98 -13.38 -2.53
N ALA A 67 -4.22 -12.94 -1.53
CA ALA A 67 -4.18 -11.54 -1.12
C ALA A 67 -3.69 -10.63 -2.27
N GLN A 68 -2.57 -10.96 -2.92
CA GLN A 68 -2.06 -10.20 -4.06
C GLN A 68 -3.07 -10.14 -5.22
N GLN A 69 -3.80 -11.24 -5.46
CA GLN A 69 -4.84 -11.25 -6.48
C GLN A 69 -6.01 -10.32 -6.13
N GLN A 70 -6.36 -10.18 -4.84
CA GLN A 70 -7.34 -9.16 -4.41
C GLN A 70 -6.85 -7.74 -4.68
N PHE A 71 -5.59 -7.43 -4.39
CA PHE A 71 -5.01 -6.12 -4.69
C PHE A 71 -5.06 -5.81 -6.20
N THR A 72 -4.67 -6.76 -7.05
CA THR A 72 -4.75 -6.59 -8.52
C THR A 72 -6.19 -6.39 -8.99
N ASN A 73 -7.16 -7.11 -8.42
CA ASN A 73 -8.58 -6.94 -8.73
C ASN A 73 -9.12 -5.55 -8.33
N HIS A 74 -8.55 -4.95 -7.28
CA HIS A 74 -8.86 -3.59 -6.84
C HIS A 74 -8.00 -2.52 -7.52
N HIS A 75 -7.27 -2.89 -8.58
CA HIS A 75 -6.41 -1.99 -9.36
C HIS A 75 -5.27 -1.33 -8.55
N VAL A 76 -4.74 -2.07 -7.59
CA VAL A 76 -3.50 -1.76 -6.87
C VAL A 76 -2.34 -2.59 -7.42
#